data_AF-A0A022R8I6-F1
#
_entry.id   AF-A0A022R8I6-F1
#
_cell.length_a   1.000
_cell.length_b   1.000
_cell.length_c   1.000
_cell.angle_alpha   90.00
_cell.angle_beta   90.00
_cell.angle_gamma   90.00
#
_symmetry.space_group_name_H-M   'P 1'
#
loop_
_entity.id
_entity.type
_entity.pdbx_description
1 polymer ?
#
loop_
_entity_poly.entity_id
_entity_poly.type
_entity_poly.pdbx_seq_one_letter_code
_entity_poly.pdbx_strand_id
1 'polypeptide(L)'
;MVDNDYFITEDNVGMLKLAKEANSSLFDYRIPTIGMESTCSAAVENPLQMNGLPISIYAPETVGCVVVDSQGRCAAATSTGGLMNKMSGRIGDSPMIGAGTYAGELCGVSCTGEGEAIIRGTLARDVAAVMEYMGLGLQEAVDYVIKKRLDHGFAGMIAVSSKGEVAYGFNSIGMFRACATEDGFMEVAIWE
;
A
#
# COMPACT_ATOMS: atom_id res chain seq x y z
N MET A 1 9.18 -21.92 -13.56
CA MET A 1 7.79 -21.43 -13.41
C MET A 1 7.12 -22.30 -12.38
N VAL A 2 6.14 -21.77 -11.66
CA VAL A 2 5.27 -22.58 -10.79
C VAL A 2 4.10 -23.06 -11.65
N ASP A 3 3.66 -24.31 -11.48
CA ASP A 3 2.51 -24.83 -12.22
C ASP A 3 1.19 -24.15 -11.77
N ASN A 4 0.21 -24.09 -12.67
CA ASN A 4 -1.07 -23.41 -12.41
C ASN A 4 -1.80 -23.98 -11.19
N ASP A 5 -1.64 -25.27 -10.90
CA ASP A 5 -2.26 -25.98 -9.78
C ASP A 5 -1.86 -25.40 -8.40
N TYR A 6 -0.74 -24.67 -8.33
CA TYR A 6 -0.34 -23.90 -7.14
C TYR A 6 -1.27 -22.71 -6.86
N PHE A 7 -1.83 -22.11 -7.91
CA PHE A 7 -2.74 -20.95 -7.81
C PHE A 7 -4.21 -21.33 -7.92
N ILE A 8 -4.53 -22.43 -8.62
CA ILE A 8 -5.89 -22.92 -8.87
C ILE A 8 -6.23 -24.04 -7.87
N THR A 9 -6.36 -23.67 -6.60
CA THR A 9 -6.86 -24.56 -5.54
C THR A 9 -8.39 -24.60 -5.50
N GLU A 10 -8.98 -25.64 -4.93
CA GLU A 10 -10.44 -25.71 -4.74
C GLU A 10 -10.96 -24.53 -3.91
N ASP A 11 -10.20 -24.11 -2.89
CA ASP A 11 -10.51 -22.94 -2.05
C ASP A 11 -10.56 -21.64 -2.86
N ASN A 12 -9.53 -21.37 -3.69
CA ASN A 12 -9.47 -20.17 -4.52
C ASN A 12 -10.61 -20.15 -5.56
N VAL A 13 -10.97 -21.31 -6.11
CA VAL A 13 -12.11 -21.47 -7.02
C VAL A 13 -13.45 -21.27 -6.30
N GLY A 14 -13.55 -21.68 -5.03
CA GLY A 14 -14.70 -21.41 -4.16
C GLY A 14 -14.90 -19.92 -3.90
N MET A 15 -13.85 -19.23 -3.45
CA MET A 15 -13.88 -17.78 -3.19
C MET A 15 -14.25 -16.96 -4.43
N LEU A 16 -13.74 -17.34 -5.61
CA LEU A 16 -14.09 -16.69 -6.88
C LEU A 16 -15.57 -16.82 -7.24
N LYS A 17 -16.26 -17.89 -6.82
CA LYS A 17 -17.71 -18.06 -7.02
C LYS A 17 -18.50 -17.11 -6.11
N LEU A 18 -18.17 -17.10 -4.81
CA LEU A 18 -18.81 -16.21 -3.83
C LEU A 18 -18.66 -14.73 -4.21
N ALA A 19 -17.48 -14.31 -4.67
CA ALA A 19 -17.24 -12.94 -5.14
C ALA A 19 -18.10 -12.55 -6.35
N LYS A 20 -18.30 -13.49 -7.30
CA LYS A 20 -19.18 -13.28 -8.46
C LYS A 20 -20.65 -13.20 -8.06
N GLU A 21 -21.08 -14.01 -7.10
CA GLU A 21 -22.45 -13.99 -6.56
C GLU A 21 -22.73 -12.70 -5.78
N ALA A 22 -21.76 -12.18 -5.02
CA ALA A 22 -21.86 -10.92 -4.28
C ALA A 22 -21.82 -9.67 -5.18
N ASN A 23 -21.44 -9.80 -6.47
CA ASN A 23 -21.34 -8.74 -7.48
C ASN A 23 -20.74 -7.40 -6.97
N SER A 24 -19.72 -7.50 -6.13
CA SER A 24 -19.07 -6.35 -5.49
C SER A 24 -17.59 -6.64 -5.30
N SER A 25 -16.75 -5.61 -5.47
CA SER A 25 -15.35 -5.65 -5.07
C SER A 25 -15.27 -5.54 -3.54
N LEU A 26 -15.50 -6.65 -2.83
CA LEU A 26 -15.13 -6.72 -1.43
C LEU A 26 -13.61 -6.57 -1.30
N PHE A 27 -13.17 -5.68 -0.42
CA PHE A 27 -11.95 -5.97 0.33
C PHE A 27 -12.23 -7.25 1.10
N ASP A 28 -11.58 -8.36 0.73
CA ASP A 28 -11.95 -9.67 1.24
C ASP A 28 -11.51 -9.88 2.69
N TYR A 29 -12.38 -9.42 3.57
CA TYR A 29 -12.40 -9.73 4.97
C TYR A 29 -13.67 -10.59 5.26
N ARG A 30 -13.96 -11.59 4.40
CA ARG A 30 -15.09 -12.57 4.47
C ARG A 30 -16.49 -11.88 4.42
N ILE A 31 -17.70 -12.44 4.65
CA ILE A 31 -18.27 -13.65 5.30
C ILE A 31 -19.64 -13.99 4.60
N PRO A 32 -20.35 -15.14 4.86
CA PRO A 32 -21.33 -15.17 5.96
C PRO A 32 -21.51 -16.48 6.77
N THR A 33 -21.44 -16.30 8.10
CA THR A 33 -22.42 -16.73 9.13
C THR A 33 -23.11 -18.11 9.05
N ILE A 34 -22.78 -19.00 10.01
CA ILE A 34 -23.74 -19.97 10.55
C ILE A 34 -24.40 -19.34 11.79
N GLY A 35 -25.73 -19.27 11.80
CA GLY A 35 -26.51 -18.80 12.96
C GLY A 35 -27.06 -17.38 12.80
N MET A 36 -28.06 -17.22 11.93
CA MET A 36 -28.87 -16.00 11.86
C MET A 36 -30.03 -16.09 12.87
N GLU A 37 -29.73 -16.03 14.16
CA GLU A 37 -30.74 -15.84 15.21
C GLU A 37 -30.35 -14.70 16.16
N SER A 38 -31.38 -13.94 16.55
CA SER A 38 -31.46 -12.92 17.60
C SER A 38 -30.56 -11.66 17.58
N THR A 39 -31.28 -10.53 17.44
CA THR A 39 -31.10 -9.26 18.18
C THR A 39 -29.85 -8.38 17.96
N CYS A 40 -30.13 -7.22 17.35
CA CYS A 40 -29.75 -5.86 17.76
C CYS A 40 -28.45 -5.61 18.56
N SER A 41 -27.63 -4.71 18.01
CA SER A 41 -26.77 -3.74 18.71
C SER A 41 -25.72 -4.26 19.70
N ALA A 42 -24.51 -4.54 19.20
CA ALA A 42 -23.24 -4.30 19.90
C ALA A 42 -22.10 -4.14 18.87
N ALA A 43 -20.99 -3.51 19.27
CA ALA A 43 -19.80 -3.42 18.42
C ALA A 43 -19.22 -4.81 18.14
N VAL A 44 -18.89 -5.09 16.87
CA VAL A 44 -18.37 -6.41 16.46
C VAL A 44 -16.85 -6.37 16.39
N GLU A 45 -16.19 -6.97 17.39
CA GLU A 45 -14.79 -7.39 17.26
C GLU A 45 -14.72 -8.53 16.24
N ASN A 46 -13.92 -8.37 15.18
CA ASN A 46 -13.93 -9.27 14.02
C ASN A 46 -13.22 -10.62 14.29
N PRO A 47 -13.92 -11.77 14.28
CA PRO A 47 -13.34 -13.08 14.61
C PRO A 47 -12.72 -13.78 13.39
N LEU A 48 -11.96 -13.03 12.58
CA LEU A 48 -11.57 -13.46 11.24
C LEU A 48 -10.08 -13.79 11.19
N GLN A 49 -9.72 -15.04 10.92
CA GLN A 49 -8.33 -15.52 10.87
C GLN A 49 -8.05 -16.41 9.65
N MET A 50 -6.78 -16.41 9.20
CA MET A 50 -6.17 -17.36 8.26
C MET A 50 -4.86 -17.86 8.89
N ASN A 51 -4.55 -19.16 8.81
CA ASN A 51 -3.41 -19.79 9.52
C ASN A 51 -3.29 -19.44 11.02
N GLY A 52 -4.42 -19.16 11.70
CA GLY A 52 -4.47 -18.75 13.10
C GLY A 52 -4.16 -17.27 13.37
N LEU A 53 -3.90 -16.46 12.34
CA LEU A 53 -3.62 -15.04 12.42
C LEU A 53 -4.80 -14.20 11.92
N PRO A 54 -5.18 -13.09 12.61
CA PRO A 54 -6.21 -12.16 12.14
C PRO A 54 -6.06 -11.76 10.67
N ILE A 55 -7.15 -11.76 9.91
CA ILE A 55 -7.11 -11.58 8.45
C ILE A 55 -6.64 -10.16 8.06
N SER A 56 -6.76 -9.19 8.97
CA SER A 56 -6.19 -7.84 8.89
C SER A 56 -4.66 -7.80 8.83
N ILE A 57 -3.97 -8.92 9.08
CA ILE A 57 -2.50 -9.04 8.96
C ILE A 57 -2.07 -9.29 7.51
N TYR A 58 -2.96 -9.80 6.65
CA TYR A 58 -2.68 -10.08 5.24
C TYR A 58 -2.94 -8.83 4.38
N ALA A 59 -2.04 -7.86 4.53
CA ALA A 59 -2.03 -6.58 3.84
C ALA A 59 -1.83 -6.71 2.30
N PRO A 60 -2.10 -5.65 1.51
CA PRO A 60 -1.82 -5.66 0.07
C PRO A 60 -0.35 -5.96 -0.24
N GLU A 61 -0.10 -6.99 -1.04
CA GLU A 61 1.25 -7.36 -1.49
C GLU A 61 1.74 -6.45 -2.63
N THR A 62 2.14 -5.24 -2.23
CA THR A 62 2.83 -4.26 -3.07
C THR A 62 4.27 -4.10 -2.58
N VAL A 63 5.23 -4.20 -3.49
CA VAL A 63 6.65 -3.97 -3.25
C VAL A 63 7.11 -2.72 -3.99
N GLY A 64 8.05 -1.99 -3.38
CA GLY A 64 8.55 -0.72 -3.87
C GLY A 64 10.05 -0.58 -3.68
N CYS A 65 10.69 0.18 -4.56
CA CYS A 65 12.07 0.60 -4.41
C CYS A 65 12.23 2.03 -4.94
N VAL A 66 12.94 2.86 -4.19
CA VAL A 66 13.33 4.22 -4.56
C VAL A 66 14.83 4.36 -4.35
N VAL A 67 15.50 5.02 -5.28
CA VAL A 67 16.96 5.22 -5.25
C VAL A 67 17.32 6.62 -5.74
N VAL A 68 18.41 7.14 -5.20
CA VAL A 68 19.09 8.36 -5.67
C VAL A 68 20.57 8.03 -5.79
N ASP A 69 21.23 8.54 -6.83
CA ASP A 69 22.67 8.38 -7.02
C ASP A 69 23.46 9.64 -6.64
N SER A 70 24.79 9.56 -6.71
CA SER A 70 25.69 10.68 -6.40
C SER A 70 25.61 11.87 -7.38
N GLN A 71 24.78 11.78 -8.43
CA GLN A 71 24.45 12.89 -9.32
C GLN A 71 23.07 13.51 -8.99
N GLY A 72 22.43 13.06 -7.90
CA GLY A 72 21.09 13.49 -7.48
C GLY A 72 19.96 12.92 -8.35
N ARG A 73 20.22 11.91 -9.18
CA ARG A 73 19.22 11.35 -10.09
C ARG A 73 18.33 10.36 -9.34
N CYS A 74 17.09 10.75 -9.12
CA CYS A 74 16.07 9.92 -8.47
C CYS A 74 15.42 8.94 -9.44
N ALA A 75 15.16 7.71 -8.99
CA ALA A 75 14.32 6.73 -9.66
C ALA A 75 13.40 6.01 -8.67
N ALA A 76 12.24 5.56 -9.15
CA ALA A 76 11.25 4.85 -8.36
C ALA A 76 10.61 3.72 -9.18
N ALA A 77 10.33 2.59 -8.55
CA ALA A 77 9.61 1.46 -9.13
C ALA A 77 8.70 0.81 -8.10
N THR A 78 7.47 0.51 -8.49
CA THR A 78 6.46 -0.13 -7.63
C THR A 78 5.81 -1.28 -8.41
N SER A 79 5.60 -2.42 -7.76
CA SER A 79 4.98 -3.61 -8.36
C SER A 79 4.04 -4.29 -7.38
N THR A 80 2.97 -4.91 -7.86
CA THR A 80 1.91 -5.45 -7.00
C THR A 80 1.14 -6.59 -7.67
N GLY A 81 0.68 -7.56 -6.88
CA GLY A 81 -0.40 -8.46 -7.28
C GLY A 81 -1.76 -7.75 -7.35
N GLY A 82 -1.88 -6.57 -6.73
CA GLY A 82 -3.13 -5.87 -6.44
C GLY A 82 -3.81 -6.43 -5.18
N LEU A 83 -5.06 -6.03 -4.95
CA LEU A 83 -5.85 -6.58 -3.85
C LEU A 83 -6.23 -8.04 -4.12
N MET A 84 -6.26 -8.84 -3.05
CA MET A 84 -6.90 -10.15 -3.04
C MET A 84 -8.36 -10.02 -3.49
N ASN A 85 -8.87 -11.01 -4.22
CA ASN A 85 -10.25 -11.06 -4.72
C ASN A 85 -10.71 -9.84 -5.58
N LYS A 86 -9.77 -9.07 -6.14
CA LYS A 86 -10.10 -7.95 -7.03
C LYS A 86 -10.91 -8.41 -8.25
N MET A 87 -11.86 -7.59 -8.69
CA MET A 87 -12.54 -7.81 -9.98
C MET A 87 -11.51 -7.85 -11.12
N SER A 88 -11.72 -8.76 -12.09
CA SER A 88 -10.87 -8.81 -13.28
C SER A 88 -10.89 -7.46 -14.01
N GLY A 89 -9.71 -6.91 -14.29
CA GLY A 89 -9.56 -5.56 -14.85
C GLY A 89 -9.49 -4.41 -13.83
N ARG A 90 -9.67 -4.64 -12.52
CA ARG A 90 -9.39 -3.60 -11.49
C ARG A 90 -7.90 -3.27 -11.48
N ILE A 91 -7.60 -2.00 -11.75
CA ILE A 91 -6.26 -1.41 -11.68
C ILE A 91 -6.16 -0.59 -10.38
N GLY A 92 -5.05 -0.74 -9.66
CA GLY A 92 -4.73 0.05 -8.46
C GLY A 92 -3.75 1.18 -8.76
N ASP A 93 -3.19 1.76 -7.70
CA ASP A 93 -2.27 2.90 -7.72
C ASP A 93 -0.88 2.58 -8.31
N SER A 94 -0.35 1.38 -8.04
CA SER A 94 1.06 1.06 -8.28
C SER A 94 1.52 1.27 -9.73
N PRO A 95 0.77 0.87 -10.78
CA PRO A 95 1.13 1.15 -12.17
C PRO A 95 0.78 2.57 -12.65
N MET A 96 0.15 3.41 -11.80
CA MET A 96 -0.26 4.76 -12.17
C MET A 96 0.77 5.81 -11.72
N ILE A 97 1.38 6.47 -12.70
CA ILE A 97 2.35 7.55 -12.46
C ILE A 97 1.70 8.71 -11.71
N GLY A 98 2.36 9.15 -10.64
CA GLY A 98 1.87 10.18 -9.73
C GLY A 98 0.92 9.67 -8.64
N ALA A 99 0.39 8.45 -8.74
CA ALA A 99 -0.37 7.81 -7.66
C ALA A 99 0.55 6.91 -6.83
N GLY A 100 0.85 5.69 -7.30
CA GLY A 100 1.68 4.72 -6.58
C GLY A 100 3.18 4.79 -6.90
N THR A 101 3.57 5.47 -7.99
CA THR A 101 4.97 5.63 -8.40
C THR A 101 5.21 7.04 -8.94
N TYR A 102 6.25 7.72 -8.48
CA TYR A 102 6.70 8.98 -9.08
C TYR A 102 8.21 9.17 -8.92
N ALA A 103 8.86 9.78 -9.92
CA ALA A 103 10.23 10.26 -9.80
C ALA A 103 10.39 11.55 -10.61
N GLY A 104 11.11 12.52 -10.05
CA GLY A 104 11.42 13.80 -10.67
C GLY A 104 12.72 14.39 -10.10
N GLU A 105 12.99 15.66 -10.41
CA GLU A 105 14.25 16.32 -10.03
C GLU A 105 14.45 16.49 -8.51
N LEU A 106 13.37 16.50 -7.72
CA LEU A 106 13.43 16.69 -6.27
C LEU A 106 13.43 15.37 -5.48
N CYS A 107 12.72 14.35 -5.95
CA CYS A 107 12.55 13.09 -5.22
C CYS A 107 12.09 11.92 -6.09
N GLY A 108 12.28 10.70 -5.57
CA GLY A 108 11.65 9.47 -6.03
C GLY A 108 10.76 8.91 -4.91
N VAL A 109 9.56 8.43 -5.26
CA VAL A 109 8.51 7.99 -4.31
C VAL A 109 7.83 6.72 -4.80
N SER A 110 7.64 5.77 -3.90
CA SER A 110 6.87 4.53 -4.11
C SER A 110 5.88 4.33 -2.97
N CYS A 111 4.61 4.06 -3.29
CA CYS A 111 3.54 3.90 -2.33
C CYS A 111 2.99 2.47 -2.26
N THR A 112 2.29 2.16 -1.16
CA THR A 112 1.58 0.91 -0.91
C THR A 112 0.33 1.17 -0.05
N GLY A 113 -0.70 0.32 -0.16
CA GLY A 113 -1.92 0.41 0.63
C GLY A 113 -3.22 0.41 -0.19
N GLU A 114 -4.21 1.19 0.25
CA GLU A 114 -5.50 1.34 -0.42
C GLU A 114 -5.37 2.15 -1.72
N GLY A 115 -5.22 1.43 -2.84
CA GLY A 115 -4.98 2.05 -4.15
C GLY A 115 -5.97 3.14 -4.55
N GLU A 116 -7.27 3.01 -4.25
CA GLU A 116 -8.26 4.04 -4.54
C GLU A 116 -8.02 5.34 -3.75
N ALA A 117 -7.50 5.26 -2.51
CA ALA A 117 -7.12 6.44 -1.72
C ALA A 117 -5.83 7.08 -2.27
N ILE A 118 -4.83 6.25 -2.60
CA ILE A 118 -3.55 6.67 -3.19
C ILE A 118 -3.76 7.36 -4.55
N ILE A 119 -4.68 6.84 -5.38
CA ILE A 119 -5.07 7.45 -6.67
C ILE A 119 -5.77 8.80 -6.45
N ARG A 120 -6.78 8.88 -5.57
CA ARG A 120 -7.53 10.13 -5.35
C ARG A 120 -6.66 11.27 -4.83
N GLY A 121 -5.71 10.95 -3.95
CA GLY A 121 -4.80 11.95 -3.36
C GLY A 121 -3.51 12.20 -4.14
N THR A 122 -3.30 11.54 -5.30
CA THR A 122 -2.07 11.62 -6.12
C THR A 122 -0.78 11.53 -5.29
N LEU A 123 -0.75 10.60 -4.32
CA LEU A 123 0.18 10.61 -3.19
C LEU A 123 1.66 10.73 -3.61
N ALA A 124 2.13 9.93 -4.57
CA ALA A 124 3.52 9.97 -5.00
C ALA A 124 3.92 11.30 -5.67
N ARG A 125 3.02 11.93 -6.45
CA ARG A 125 3.25 13.27 -7.03
C ARG A 125 3.13 14.37 -5.98
N ASP A 126 2.22 14.23 -5.02
CA ASP A 126 1.94 15.24 -4.01
C ASP A 126 3.12 15.45 -3.05
N VAL A 127 3.90 14.41 -2.72
CA VAL A 127 5.18 14.59 -1.97
C VAL A 127 6.11 15.55 -2.73
N ALA A 128 6.32 15.30 -4.03
CA ALA A 128 7.13 16.19 -4.87
C ALA A 128 6.51 17.59 -4.98
N ALA A 129 5.18 17.71 -5.02
CA ALA A 129 4.49 19.00 -5.15
C ALA A 129 4.55 19.83 -3.85
N VAL A 130 4.52 19.17 -2.69
CA VAL A 130 4.70 19.80 -1.38
C VAL A 130 6.14 20.28 -1.21
N MET A 131 7.14 19.49 -1.61
CA MET A 131 8.54 19.95 -1.65
C MET A 131 8.72 21.15 -2.61
N GLU A 132 8.13 21.07 -3.81
CA GLU A 132 8.27 22.09 -4.88
C GLU A 132 7.56 23.42 -4.55
N TYR A 133 6.33 23.36 -4.05
CA TYR A 133 5.46 24.55 -3.89
C TYR A 133 5.31 25.05 -2.45
N MET A 134 5.56 24.20 -1.45
CA MET A 134 5.58 24.62 -0.03
C MET A 134 7.00 24.74 0.54
N GLY A 135 8.02 24.23 -0.17
CA GLY A 135 9.43 24.32 0.25
C GLY A 135 9.80 23.45 1.45
N LEU A 136 8.98 22.43 1.77
CA LEU A 136 9.23 21.52 2.90
C LEU A 136 10.36 20.53 2.59
N GLY A 137 11.04 20.06 3.65
CA GLY A 137 11.99 18.94 3.55
C GLY A 137 11.31 17.61 3.20
N LEU A 138 12.10 16.61 2.80
CA LEU A 138 11.58 15.32 2.33
C LEU A 138 10.66 14.64 3.35
N GLN A 139 11.12 14.48 4.60
CA GLN A 139 10.33 13.83 5.65
C GLN A 139 9.08 14.66 6.00
N GLU A 140 9.19 15.99 6.10
CA GLU A 140 8.06 16.88 6.36
C GLU A 140 6.98 16.80 5.25
N ALA A 141 7.40 16.63 3.99
CA ALA A 141 6.50 16.44 2.86
C ALA A 141 5.80 15.07 2.90
N VAL A 142 6.52 14.01 3.24
CA VAL A 142 5.96 12.65 3.45
C VAL A 142 4.95 12.65 4.60
N ASP A 143 5.31 13.23 5.74
CA ASP A 143 4.45 13.37 6.92
C ASP A 143 3.20 14.19 6.59
N TYR A 144 3.35 15.29 5.86
CA TYR A 144 2.23 16.11 5.40
C TYR A 144 1.28 15.28 4.53
N VAL A 145 1.79 14.57 3.52
CA VAL A 145 0.95 13.81 2.59
C VAL A 145 0.21 12.68 3.31
N ILE A 146 0.90 11.86 4.12
CA ILE A 146 0.28 10.79 4.92
C ILE A 146 -0.79 11.33 5.89
N LYS A 147 -0.53 12.48 6.53
CA LYS A 147 -1.40 13.02 7.59
C LYS A 147 -2.51 13.96 7.11
N LYS A 148 -2.37 14.56 5.92
CA LYS A 148 -3.24 15.64 5.43
C LYS A 148 -3.86 15.39 4.06
N ARG A 149 -3.35 14.44 3.28
CA ARG A 149 -3.82 14.21 1.90
C ARG A 149 -4.69 12.98 1.73
N LEU A 150 -4.63 12.05 2.68
CA LEU A 150 -5.59 10.95 2.81
C LEU A 150 -6.83 11.45 3.56
N ASP A 151 -7.93 11.70 2.84
CA ASP A 151 -9.24 11.98 3.48
C ASP A 151 -9.67 10.77 4.32
N HIS A 152 -9.63 9.59 3.68
CA HIS A 152 -9.94 8.27 4.22
C HIS A 152 -9.05 7.22 3.53
N GLY A 153 -8.64 6.21 4.29
CA GLY A 153 -7.90 5.04 3.81
C GLY A 153 -6.48 4.92 4.36
N PHE A 154 -5.96 3.70 4.36
CA PHE A 154 -4.61 3.38 4.82
C PHE A 154 -3.60 3.33 3.67
N ALA A 155 -2.47 4.01 3.83
CA ALA A 155 -1.35 3.95 2.91
C ALA A 155 0.00 4.13 3.64
N GLY A 156 1.05 3.69 2.96
CA GLY A 156 2.44 3.94 3.30
C GLY A 156 3.25 4.27 2.06
N MET A 157 4.42 4.88 2.27
CA MET A 157 5.36 5.20 1.20
C MET A 157 6.80 5.24 1.68
N ILE A 158 7.70 4.99 0.74
CA ILE A 158 9.13 5.24 0.85
C ILE A 158 9.52 6.32 -0.17
N ALA A 159 10.44 7.20 0.22
CA ALA A 159 10.91 8.28 -0.62
C ALA A 159 12.41 8.55 -0.44
N VAL A 160 13.04 9.09 -1.50
CA VAL A 160 14.39 9.66 -1.46
C VAL A 160 14.37 11.06 -2.09
N SER A 161 15.23 11.97 -1.63
CA SER A 161 15.43 13.26 -2.29
C SER A 161 16.69 13.26 -3.15
N SER A 162 16.77 14.19 -4.12
CA SER A 162 17.98 14.39 -4.94
C SER A 162 19.21 14.88 -4.15
N LYS A 163 19.09 15.09 -2.84
CA LYS A 163 20.19 15.40 -1.91
C LYS A 163 20.75 14.17 -1.19
N GLY A 164 20.19 12.98 -1.40
CA GLY A 164 20.59 11.76 -0.67
C GLY A 164 19.82 11.51 0.62
N GLU A 165 18.78 12.30 0.93
CA GLU A 165 17.92 12.08 2.09
C GLU A 165 17.02 10.87 1.83
N VAL A 166 16.79 10.03 2.84
CA VAL A 166 15.80 8.94 2.82
C VAL A 166 14.64 9.30 3.77
N ALA A 167 13.41 8.93 3.39
CA ALA A 167 12.21 9.14 4.19
C ALA A 167 11.21 8.00 4.02
N TYR A 168 10.36 7.82 5.01
CA TYR A 168 9.20 6.94 4.93
C TYR A 168 8.07 7.47 5.80
N GLY A 169 6.85 7.02 5.53
CA GLY A 169 5.69 7.34 6.35
C GLY A 169 4.53 6.42 6.02
N PHE A 170 3.76 6.05 7.03
CA PHE A 170 2.58 5.19 6.89
C PHE A 170 1.57 5.50 8.00
N ASN A 171 0.29 5.22 7.75
CA ASN A 171 -0.78 5.33 8.77
C ASN A 171 -1.44 3.97 9.10
N SER A 172 -0.92 2.89 8.54
CA SER A 172 -1.26 1.50 8.87
C SER A 172 -0.63 1.05 10.19
N ILE A 173 -0.99 -0.14 10.68
CA ILE A 173 -0.38 -0.74 11.89
C ILE A 173 1.14 -0.94 11.72
N GLY A 174 1.59 -1.21 10.49
CA GLY A 174 3.00 -1.33 10.12
C GLY A 174 3.21 -1.27 8.61
N MET A 175 4.47 -1.22 8.21
CA MET A 175 4.96 -1.27 6.83
C MET A 175 6.33 -1.94 6.80
N PHE A 176 6.45 -3.07 6.11
CA PHE A 176 7.74 -3.71 5.81
C PHE A 176 8.62 -2.75 5.00
N ARG A 177 9.75 -2.33 5.56
CA ARG A 177 10.62 -1.33 4.95
C ARG A 177 12.10 -1.57 5.28
N ALA A 178 12.95 -1.06 4.42
CA ALA A 178 14.37 -0.88 4.68
C ALA A 178 14.88 0.37 3.96
N CYS A 179 15.86 1.04 4.54
CA CYS A 179 16.55 2.17 3.90
C CYS A 179 18.04 2.16 4.28
N ALA A 180 18.88 2.76 3.44
CA ALA A 180 20.31 2.91 3.67
C ALA A 180 20.86 4.12 2.91
N THR A 181 21.97 4.66 3.37
CA THR A 181 22.70 5.80 2.77
C THR A 181 24.20 5.53 2.70
N GLU A 182 24.92 6.26 1.84
CA GLU A 182 26.36 6.03 1.59
C GLU A 182 27.25 6.29 2.82
N ASP A 183 26.82 7.18 3.73
CA ASP A 183 27.51 7.49 4.98
C ASP A 183 27.40 6.39 6.06
N GLY A 184 26.65 5.33 5.78
CA GLY A 184 26.59 4.11 6.60
C GLY A 184 25.37 3.99 7.50
N PHE A 185 24.40 4.91 7.44
CA PHE A 185 23.10 4.68 8.06
C PHE A 185 22.33 3.56 7.33
N MET A 186 21.65 2.72 8.11
CA MET A 186 20.84 1.60 7.63
C MET A 186 19.75 1.26 8.65
N GLU A 187 18.51 1.08 8.18
CA GLU A 187 17.37 0.65 8.98
C GLU A 187 16.63 -0.48 8.27
N VAL A 188 16.16 -1.48 9.03
CA VAL A 188 15.20 -2.51 8.58
C VAL A 188 14.13 -2.64 9.63
N ALA A 189 12.87 -2.44 9.26
CA ALA A 189 11.78 -2.34 10.23
C ALA A 189 10.41 -2.74 9.64
N ILE A 190 9.44 -2.91 10.53
CA ILE A 190 8.04 -3.28 10.22
C ILE A 190 7.09 -2.35 10.95
N TRP A 191 7.36 -2.08 12.23
CA TRP A 191 6.55 -1.24 13.12
C TRP A 191 7.18 0.16 13.28
N GLU A 192 6.54 1.05 14.05
CA GLU A 192 7.20 2.22 14.66
C GLU A 192 8.23 1.79 15.70
#